data_AF-A0A3B9CVJ6-F1
#
_entry.id   AF-A0A3B9CVJ6-F1
#
_cell.length_a   1.000
_cell.length_b   1.000
_cell.length_c   1.000
_cell.angle_alpha   90.00
_cell.angle_beta   90.00
_cell.angle_gamma   90.00
#
_symmetry.space_group_name_H-M   'P 1'
#
loop_
_entity.id
_entity.type
_entity.pdbx_description
1 polymer ?
#
loop_
_entity_poly.entity_id
_entity_poly.type
_entity_poly.pdbx_seq_one_letter_code
_entity_poly.pdbx_strand_id
1 'polypeptide(L)'
;DSVGVKAANVAALRKFKLPEGTVPNGYAIPFHYYNEFMKHNGFYQYAQDLIANPRFQKDADARERALTEFRALIRKGMVPAWMMDTLERMHKSWPADQSLRLRSSTNNEDLPGFSGAGLYDSFTHRPDEGHISKSVKQVFASMWNYRAFEERDFYRVDHMSVAMGILVHPNFKGERANGVAVSDDILYQTAASYYVNTQVGEDLVTNPDEASVPEELVLAWYEEDGDRVMRTSNRNAGNPMLSTVHRNELRKHLGQIHGRFARLYRRDMEDPQFAIEIEFKITKDNRLVIKQARPWVYPAATR
;
A
#
# COMPACT_ATOMS: atom_id res chain seq x y z
N ASP A 1 7.88 12.99 -14.06
CA ASP A 1 7.09 11.76 -13.88
C ASP A 1 6.68 11.56 -12.43
N SER A 2 5.37 11.60 -12.16
CA SER A 2 4.79 11.35 -10.84
C SER A 2 4.40 9.87 -10.69
N VAL A 3 4.44 9.35 -9.46
CA VAL A 3 4.34 7.90 -9.18
C VAL A 3 3.26 7.53 -8.16
N GLY A 4 2.53 8.53 -7.66
CA GLY A 4 1.56 8.36 -6.58
C GLY A 4 2.22 8.20 -5.20
N VAL A 5 1.35 8.20 -4.20
CA VAL A 5 1.70 8.40 -2.79
C VAL A 5 2.49 7.22 -2.23
N LYS A 6 2.00 6.00 -2.48
CA LYS A 6 2.61 4.79 -1.96
C LYS A 6 4.05 4.62 -2.44
N ALA A 7 4.28 4.82 -3.73
CA ALA A 7 5.62 4.80 -4.31
C ALA A 7 6.49 5.96 -3.79
N ALA A 8 5.93 7.17 -3.69
CA ALA A 8 6.65 8.34 -3.17
C ALA A 8 7.08 8.16 -1.71
N ASN A 9 6.21 7.60 -0.86
CA ASN A 9 6.50 7.36 0.56
C ASN A 9 7.57 6.29 0.75
N VAL A 10 7.55 5.21 -0.03
CA VAL A 10 8.63 4.21 0.01
C VAL A 10 9.95 4.81 -0.49
N ALA A 11 9.91 5.66 -1.53
CA ALA A 11 11.10 6.39 -1.97
C ALA A 11 11.61 7.38 -0.90
N ALA A 12 10.72 8.01 -0.12
CA ALA A 12 11.08 8.86 1.01
C ALA A 12 11.73 8.05 2.14
N LEU A 13 11.13 6.91 2.53
CA LEU A 13 11.69 5.99 3.52
C LEU A 13 13.13 5.57 3.17
N ARG A 14 13.38 5.26 1.88
CA ARG A 14 14.73 4.94 1.38
C ARG A 14 15.74 6.07 1.56
N LYS A 15 15.30 7.33 1.55
CA LYS A 15 16.16 8.50 1.79
C LYS A 15 16.42 8.78 3.27
N PHE A 16 15.67 8.15 4.18
CA PHE A 16 15.82 8.39 5.61
C PHE A 16 17.07 7.73 6.21
N LYS A 17 17.81 6.93 5.44
CA LYS A 17 19.03 6.23 5.88
C LYS A 17 18.77 5.26 7.04
N LEU A 18 17.66 4.53 6.96
CA LEU A 18 17.45 3.34 7.80
C LEU A 18 18.49 2.27 7.43
N PRO A 19 18.78 1.30 8.32
CA PRO A 19 19.72 0.23 8.03
C PRO A 19 19.42 -0.47 6.70
N GLU A 20 20.46 -0.98 6.06
CA GLU A 20 20.32 -1.64 4.77
C GLU A 20 19.39 -2.86 4.89
N GLY A 21 18.41 -2.93 4.00
CA GLY A 21 17.40 -3.99 3.99
C GLY A 21 16.19 -3.74 4.89
N THR A 22 16.15 -2.67 5.70
CA THR A 22 14.94 -2.27 6.45
C THR A 22 13.82 -1.86 5.51
N VAL A 23 14.13 -1.19 4.40
CA VAL A 23 13.14 -0.78 3.39
C VAL A 23 13.49 -1.47 2.07
N PRO A 24 12.54 -2.17 1.43
CA PRO A 24 12.84 -2.93 0.23
C PRO A 24 13.35 -2.02 -0.89
N ASN A 25 14.27 -2.55 -1.69
CA ASN A 25 14.55 -1.97 -2.99
C ASN A 25 13.29 -2.08 -3.87
N GLY A 26 13.16 -1.18 -4.83
CA GLY A 26 12.02 -1.22 -5.73
C GLY A 26 12.12 -0.20 -6.86
N TYR A 27 11.17 -0.33 -7.78
CA TYR A 27 10.95 0.61 -8.87
C TYR A 27 9.56 1.24 -8.73
N ALA A 28 9.40 2.41 -9.31
CA ALA A 28 8.10 3.02 -9.49
C ALA A 28 7.82 3.15 -10.99
N ILE A 29 6.71 2.56 -11.45
CA ILE A 29 6.18 2.78 -12.79
C ILE A 29 5.32 4.04 -12.71
N PRO A 30 5.69 5.13 -13.39
CA PRO A 30 5.02 6.41 -13.24
C PRO A 30 3.69 6.48 -14.01
N PHE A 31 2.87 7.47 -13.68
CA PHE A 31 1.56 7.74 -14.28
C PHE A 31 1.59 7.82 -15.80
N HIS A 32 2.71 8.24 -16.39
CA HIS A 32 2.83 8.34 -17.84
C HIS A 32 2.62 6.96 -18.51
N TYR A 33 3.04 5.86 -17.88
CA TYR A 33 2.85 4.52 -18.45
C TYR A 33 1.38 4.16 -18.53
N TYR A 34 0.61 4.45 -17.48
CA TYR A 34 -0.84 4.26 -17.50
C TYR A 34 -1.49 5.10 -18.61
N ASN A 35 -1.16 6.39 -18.66
CA ASN A 35 -1.70 7.33 -19.64
C ASN A 35 -1.42 6.87 -21.09
N GLU A 36 -0.16 6.54 -21.40
CA GLU A 36 0.23 6.10 -22.74
C GLU A 36 -0.40 4.74 -23.10
N PHE A 37 -0.53 3.82 -22.15
CA PHE A 37 -1.24 2.56 -22.36
C PHE A 37 -2.72 2.79 -22.69
N MET A 38 -3.40 3.66 -21.93
CA MET A 38 -4.82 3.97 -22.13
C MET A 38 -5.06 4.67 -23.47
N LYS A 39 -4.21 5.62 -23.86
CA LYS A 39 -4.27 6.29 -25.17
C LYS A 39 -4.04 5.32 -26.31
N HIS A 40 -2.98 4.50 -26.22
CA HIS A 40 -2.59 3.57 -27.29
C HIS A 40 -3.69 2.58 -27.67
N ASN A 41 -4.54 2.21 -26.70
CA ASN A 41 -5.64 1.27 -26.90
C ASN A 41 -7.00 1.95 -27.14
N GLY A 42 -7.07 3.30 -27.16
CA GLY A 42 -8.34 4.02 -27.27
C GLY A 42 -9.25 3.88 -26.05
N PHE A 43 -8.71 3.44 -24.90
CA PHE A 43 -9.51 3.15 -23.71
C PHE A 43 -10.09 4.40 -23.03
N TYR A 44 -9.50 5.58 -23.25
CA TYR A 44 -10.11 6.83 -22.78
C TYR A 44 -11.43 7.13 -23.49
N GLN A 45 -11.51 6.95 -24.80
CA GLN A 45 -12.77 7.13 -25.53
C GLN A 45 -13.79 6.08 -25.08
N TYR A 46 -13.38 4.82 -24.97
CA TYR A 46 -14.25 3.76 -24.45
C TYR A 46 -14.81 4.11 -23.07
N ALA A 47 -13.98 4.59 -22.15
CA ALA A 47 -14.40 5.00 -20.82
C ALA A 47 -15.41 6.16 -20.85
N GLN A 48 -15.19 7.16 -21.71
CA GLN A 48 -16.11 8.29 -21.87
C GLN A 48 -17.47 7.83 -22.36
N ASP A 49 -17.51 6.97 -23.39
CA ASP A 49 -18.74 6.42 -23.95
C ASP A 49 -19.48 5.55 -22.91
N LEU A 50 -18.72 4.78 -22.13
CA LEU A 50 -19.23 3.95 -21.04
C LEU A 50 -19.94 4.81 -19.98
N ILE A 51 -19.28 5.87 -19.50
CA ILE A 51 -19.79 6.78 -18.46
C ILE A 51 -20.98 7.59 -18.98
N ALA A 52 -20.99 7.97 -20.26
CA ALA A 52 -22.09 8.71 -20.89
C ALA A 52 -23.35 7.86 -21.10
N ASN A 53 -23.24 6.52 -21.03
CA ASN A 53 -24.36 5.62 -21.27
C ASN A 53 -25.45 5.80 -20.18
N PRO A 54 -26.71 6.12 -20.54
CA PRO A 54 -27.79 6.32 -19.56
C PRO A 54 -28.07 5.10 -18.68
N ARG A 55 -27.85 3.88 -19.19
CA ARG A 55 -28.00 2.66 -18.42
C ARG A 55 -26.89 2.52 -17.38
N PHE A 56 -25.65 2.85 -17.73
CA PHE A 56 -24.52 2.86 -16.80
C PHE A 56 -24.77 3.82 -15.63
N GLN A 57 -25.34 4.99 -15.91
CA GLN A 57 -25.63 6.01 -14.88
C GLN A 57 -26.76 5.59 -13.92
N LYS A 58 -27.78 4.88 -14.42
CA LYS A 58 -29.02 4.63 -13.67
C LYS A 58 -29.13 3.24 -13.04
N ASP A 59 -28.40 2.26 -13.54
CA ASP A 59 -28.50 0.85 -13.14
C ASP A 59 -27.14 0.39 -12.60
N ALA A 60 -27.06 0.21 -11.27
CA ALA A 60 -25.84 -0.18 -10.56
C ALA A 60 -25.31 -1.55 -11.02
N ASP A 61 -26.20 -2.51 -11.26
CA ASP A 61 -25.81 -3.85 -11.73
C ASP A 61 -25.27 -3.77 -13.17
N ALA A 62 -25.88 -2.95 -14.03
CA ALA A 62 -25.36 -2.72 -15.37
C ALA A 62 -24.00 -2.02 -15.34
N ARG A 63 -23.80 -1.06 -14.43
CA ARG A 63 -22.51 -0.39 -14.22
C ARG A 63 -21.42 -1.36 -13.77
N GLU A 64 -21.71 -2.21 -12.79
CA GLU A 64 -20.75 -3.21 -12.31
C GLU A 64 -20.34 -4.19 -13.42
N ARG A 65 -21.30 -4.69 -14.20
CA ARG A 65 -21.02 -5.56 -15.36
C ARG A 65 -20.16 -4.83 -16.41
N ALA A 66 -20.53 -3.61 -16.76
CA ALA A 66 -19.83 -2.79 -17.75
C ALA A 66 -18.38 -2.49 -17.33
N LEU A 67 -18.15 -2.16 -16.05
CA LEU A 67 -16.80 -1.98 -15.50
C LEU A 67 -16.01 -3.29 -15.50
N THR A 68 -16.66 -4.41 -15.21
CA THR A 68 -16.02 -5.74 -15.28
C THR A 68 -15.56 -6.08 -16.71
N GLU A 69 -16.40 -5.81 -17.71
CA GLU A 69 -16.05 -5.96 -19.12
C GLU A 69 -14.90 -5.03 -19.53
N PHE A 70 -14.96 -3.76 -19.12
CA PHE A 70 -13.89 -2.80 -19.43
C PHE A 70 -12.54 -3.23 -18.84
N ARG A 71 -12.53 -3.72 -17.59
CA ARG A 71 -11.33 -4.29 -16.96
C ARG A 71 -10.78 -5.48 -17.74
N ALA A 72 -11.64 -6.32 -18.30
CA ALA A 72 -11.23 -7.44 -19.15
C ALA A 72 -10.57 -6.96 -20.45
N LEU A 73 -11.09 -5.88 -21.05
CA LEU A 73 -10.47 -5.22 -22.22
C LEU A 73 -9.10 -4.66 -21.87
N ILE A 74 -8.97 -3.93 -20.76
CA ILE A 74 -7.69 -3.38 -20.29
C ILE A 74 -6.64 -4.48 -20.11
N ARG A 75 -7.01 -5.63 -19.53
CA ARG A 75 -6.09 -6.78 -19.38
C ARG A 75 -5.66 -7.38 -20.71
N LYS A 76 -6.49 -7.30 -21.75
CA LYS A 76 -6.19 -7.77 -23.12
C LYS A 76 -5.49 -6.71 -23.98
N GLY A 77 -5.46 -5.45 -23.55
CA GLY A 77 -4.86 -4.34 -24.30
C GLY A 77 -3.39 -4.58 -24.67
N MET A 78 -3.01 -3.99 -25.81
CA MET A 78 -1.68 -4.02 -26.36
C MET A 78 -0.79 -3.05 -25.60
N VAL A 79 0.41 -3.51 -25.24
CA VAL A 79 1.41 -2.70 -24.53
C VAL A 79 2.38 -2.15 -25.57
N PRO A 80 2.61 -0.83 -25.64
CA PRO A 80 3.57 -0.25 -26.59
C PRO A 80 4.95 -0.90 -26.51
N ALA A 81 5.64 -1.05 -27.63
CA ALA A 81 6.94 -1.74 -27.70
C ALA A 81 7.98 -1.15 -26.73
N TRP A 82 8.10 0.19 -26.70
CA TRP A 82 9.02 0.88 -25.77
C TRP A 82 8.73 0.58 -24.29
N MET A 83 7.45 0.36 -23.96
CA MET A 83 7.00 0.05 -22.61
C MET A 83 7.32 -1.40 -22.28
N MET A 84 7.10 -2.33 -23.23
CA MET A 84 7.52 -3.72 -23.09
C MET A 84 9.03 -3.81 -22.80
N ASP A 85 9.86 -3.16 -23.62
CA ASP A 85 11.32 -3.19 -23.46
C ASP A 85 11.79 -2.61 -22.13
N THR A 86 11.14 -1.54 -21.66
CA THR A 86 11.51 -0.89 -20.40
C THR A 86 11.07 -1.71 -19.18
N LEU A 87 9.87 -2.29 -19.23
CA LEU A 87 9.37 -3.19 -18.20
C LEU A 87 10.20 -4.48 -18.14
N GLU A 88 10.63 -5.01 -19.28
CA GLU A 88 11.50 -6.19 -19.36
C GLU A 88 12.87 -5.93 -18.76
N ARG A 89 13.50 -4.78 -19.06
CA ARG A 89 14.77 -4.38 -18.43
C ARG A 89 14.66 -4.26 -16.92
N MET A 90 13.56 -3.66 -16.42
CA MET A 90 13.29 -3.59 -14.98
C MET A 90 13.10 -4.98 -14.39
N HIS A 91 12.33 -5.85 -15.05
CA HIS A 91 12.07 -7.21 -14.59
C HIS A 91 13.36 -8.04 -14.48
N LYS A 92 14.21 -7.99 -15.51
CA LYS A 92 15.51 -8.67 -15.57
C LYS A 92 16.57 -8.13 -14.61
N SER A 93 16.33 -6.97 -13.99
CA SER A 93 17.23 -6.44 -12.95
C SER A 93 17.10 -7.17 -11.62
N TRP A 94 16.06 -8.00 -11.46
CA TRP A 94 15.84 -8.85 -10.29
C TRP A 94 16.36 -10.27 -10.51
N PRO A 95 16.66 -11.04 -9.44
CA PRO A 95 16.94 -12.46 -9.56
C PRO A 95 15.81 -13.21 -10.26
N ALA A 96 16.14 -14.20 -11.09
CA ALA A 96 15.18 -14.88 -11.96
C ALA A 96 14.06 -15.61 -11.19
N ASP A 97 14.32 -16.03 -9.95
CA ASP A 97 13.37 -16.71 -9.07
C ASP A 97 12.59 -15.75 -8.14
N GLN A 98 12.88 -14.46 -8.19
CA GLN A 98 12.24 -13.46 -7.35
C GLN A 98 10.82 -13.16 -7.84
N SER A 99 9.82 -13.54 -7.04
CA SER A 99 8.45 -13.03 -7.23
C SER A 99 8.39 -11.53 -6.92
N LEU A 100 7.69 -10.74 -7.71
CA LEU A 100 7.58 -9.29 -7.52
C LEU A 100 6.16 -8.90 -7.12
N ARG A 101 6.03 -7.99 -6.16
CA ARG A 101 4.76 -7.39 -5.76
C ARG A 101 4.59 -6.05 -6.46
N LEU A 102 3.49 -5.90 -7.20
CA LEU A 102 3.07 -4.68 -7.87
C LEU A 102 1.91 -4.08 -7.08
N ARG A 103 2.15 -2.97 -6.38
CA ARG A 103 1.16 -2.26 -5.58
C ARG A 103 0.67 -1.03 -6.32
N SER A 104 -0.65 -0.84 -6.36
CA SER A 104 -1.29 0.39 -6.85
C SER A 104 -0.79 1.61 -6.06
N SER A 105 -0.57 2.71 -6.76
CA SER A 105 -0.11 3.97 -6.20
C SER A 105 -0.71 5.10 -7.04
N THR A 106 -1.92 5.55 -6.70
CA THR A 106 -2.67 6.50 -7.54
C THR A 106 -2.42 7.95 -7.14
N ASN A 107 -2.86 8.90 -7.96
CA ASN A 107 -2.81 10.33 -7.64
C ASN A 107 -3.94 10.80 -6.71
N ASN A 108 -5.02 10.03 -6.59
CA ASN A 108 -6.17 10.41 -5.78
C ASN A 108 -6.19 9.83 -4.36
N GLU A 109 -5.28 8.90 -4.03
CA GLU A 109 -5.12 8.29 -2.70
C GLU A 109 -4.89 9.31 -1.55
N ASP A 110 -4.53 10.55 -1.88
CA ASP A 110 -4.23 11.65 -0.95
C ASP A 110 -5.25 12.80 -0.96
N LEU A 111 -6.35 12.69 -1.72
CA LEU A 111 -7.35 13.76 -1.72
C LEU A 111 -7.97 13.88 -0.30
N PRO A 112 -8.08 15.10 0.26
CA PRO A 112 -8.67 15.29 1.58
C PRO A 112 -10.05 14.63 1.67
N GLY A 113 -10.23 13.73 2.64
CA GLY A 113 -11.48 12.97 2.82
C GLY A 113 -11.63 11.74 1.93
N PHE A 114 -10.75 11.52 0.94
CA PHE A 114 -10.78 10.33 0.09
C PHE A 114 -9.75 9.30 0.57
N SER A 115 -10.22 8.16 1.08
CA SER A 115 -9.35 7.03 1.41
C SER A 115 -9.28 6.06 0.24
N GLY A 116 -8.10 5.89 -0.36
CA GLY A 116 -7.90 4.85 -1.37
C GLY A 116 -7.74 3.43 -0.80
N ALA A 117 -7.84 3.25 0.52
CA ALA A 117 -7.63 1.97 1.17
C ALA A 117 -8.65 0.92 0.66
N GLY A 118 -8.14 -0.20 0.14
CA GLY A 118 -8.99 -1.29 -0.35
C GLY A 118 -9.69 -1.04 -1.68
N LEU A 119 -9.53 0.12 -2.33
CA LEU A 119 -10.18 0.39 -3.63
C LEU A 119 -9.49 -0.33 -4.79
N TYR A 120 -8.16 -0.28 -4.80
CA TYR A 120 -7.31 -0.76 -5.89
C TYR A 120 -6.61 -2.06 -5.53
N ASP A 121 -6.29 -2.85 -6.55
CA ASP A 121 -5.73 -4.19 -6.35
C ASP A 121 -4.21 -4.16 -6.49
N SER A 122 -3.55 -5.00 -5.69
CA SER A 122 -2.12 -5.30 -5.83
C SER A 122 -1.95 -6.73 -6.32
N PHE A 123 -0.96 -6.99 -7.17
CA PHE A 123 -0.72 -8.30 -7.76
C PHE A 123 0.70 -8.78 -7.49
N THR A 124 0.86 -10.08 -7.27
CA THR A 124 2.18 -10.71 -7.25
C THR A 124 2.44 -11.32 -8.62
N HIS A 125 3.51 -10.88 -9.29
CA HIS A 125 4.04 -11.50 -10.50
C HIS A 125 4.99 -12.62 -10.11
N ARG A 126 4.67 -13.86 -10.48
CA ARG A 126 5.55 -15.02 -10.22
C ARG A 126 6.52 -15.22 -11.39
N PRO A 127 7.72 -15.80 -11.15
CA PRO A 127 8.73 -16.02 -12.18
C PRO A 127 8.24 -16.75 -13.44
N ASP A 128 7.26 -17.63 -13.29
CA ASP A 128 6.69 -18.48 -14.34
C ASP A 128 5.55 -17.81 -15.14
N GLU A 129 5.19 -16.56 -14.83
CA GLU A 129 4.05 -15.88 -15.45
C GLU A 129 4.39 -15.14 -16.75
N GLY A 130 5.63 -15.26 -17.23
CA GLY A 130 6.10 -14.65 -18.46
C GLY A 130 6.44 -13.17 -18.28
N HIS A 131 5.99 -12.33 -19.21
CA HIS A 131 6.35 -10.91 -19.20
C HIS A 131 5.57 -10.14 -18.11
N ILE A 132 6.27 -9.28 -17.35
CA ILE A 132 5.71 -8.53 -16.21
C ILE A 132 4.54 -7.61 -16.57
N SER A 133 4.43 -7.23 -17.84
CA SER A 133 3.31 -6.42 -18.33
C SER A 133 1.94 -7.07 -18.09
N LYS A 134 1.86 -8.40 -17.94
CA LYS A 134 0.65 -9.10 -17.48
C LYS A 134 0.13 -8.48 -16.18
N SER A 135 0.99 -8.39 -15.16
CA SER A 135 0.61 -7.89 -13.84
C SER A 135 0.47 -6.37 -13.82
N VAL A 136 1.24 -5.63 -14.62
CA VAL A 136 1.05 -4.19 -14.82
C VAL A 136 -0.36 -3.89 -15.33
N LYS A 137 -0.83 -4.60 -16.36
CA LYS A 137 -2.19 -4.45 -16.89
C LYS A 137 -3.27 -4.83 -15.88
N GLN A 138 -3.01 -5.80 -15.00
CA GLN A 138 -3.93 -6.14 -13.91
C GLN A 138 -4.07 -4.97 -12.92
N VAL A 139 -2.97 -4.33 -12.52
CA VAL A 139 -3.01 -3.13 -11.66
C VAL A 139 -3.70 -1.97 -12.38
N PHE A 140 -3.39 -1.71 -13.66
CA PHE A 140 -4.08 -0.68 -14.45
C PHE A 140 -5.59 -0.90 -14.53
N ALA A 141 -6.02 -2.15 -14.74
CA ALA A 141 -7.44 -2.50 -14.74
C ALA A 141 -8.10 -2.23 -13.38
N SER A 142 -7.37 -2.39 -12.27
CA SER A 142 -7.93 -2.14 -10.93
C SER A 142 -8.38 -0.69 -10.70
N MET A 143 -7.88 0.27 -11.50
CA MET A 143 -8.37 1.64 -11.52
C MET A 143 -9.89 1.69 -11.74
N TRP A 144 -10.43 0.75 -12.53
CA TRP A 144 -11.83 0.66 -12.94
C TRP A 144 -12.63 -0.39 -12.15
N ASN A 145 -12.14 -0.81 -10.98
CA ASN A 145 -12.94 -1.62 -10.05
C ASN A 145 -14.26 -0.89 -9.73
N TYR A 146 -15.37 -1.63 -9.58
CA TYR A 146 -16.67 -1.06 -9.24
C TYR A 146 -16.59 -0.16 -8.00
N ARG A 147 -16.09 -0.69 -6.88
CA ARG A 147 -15.84 0.09 -5.65
C ARG A 147 -14.99 1.36 -5.86
N ALA A 148 -13.96 1.28 -6.70
CA ALA A 148 -13.07 2.41 -6.94
C ALA A 148 -13.72 3.47 -7.82
N PHE A 149 -14.59 3.04 -8.75
CA PHE A 149 -15.42 3.92 -9.54
C PHE A 149 -16.44 4.62 -8.65
N GLU A 150 -17.25 3.87 -7.90
CA GLU A 150 -18.29 4.44 -7.01
C GLU A 150 -17.70 5.43 -6.01
N GLU A 151 -16.57 5.10 -5.39
CA GLU A 151 -15.93 6.00 -4.42
C GLU A 151 -15.50 7.31 -5.09
N ARG A 152 -14.92 7.25 -6.30
CA ARG A 152 -14.55 8.47 -7.03
C ARG A 152 -15.77 9.29 -7.42
N ASP A 153 -16.85 8.66 -7.85
CA ASP A 153 -18.09 9.35 -8.19
C ASP A 153 -18.70 10.04 -6.96
N PHE A 154 -18.75 9.34 -5.82
CA PHE A 154 -19.23 9.87 -4.54
C PHE A 154 -18.45 11.12 -4.11
N TYR A 155 -17.12 11.09 -4.21
CA TYR A 155 -16.25 12.23 -3.89
C TYR A 155 -16.08 13.23 -5.06
N ARG A 156 -16.82 13.05 -6.16
CA ARG A 156 -16.78 13.92 -7.36
C ARG A 156 -15.38 14.07 -7.97
N VAL A 157 -14.59 13.00 -7.90
CA VAL A 157 -13.28 12.91 -8.54
C VAL A 157 -13.49 12.58 -10.01
N ASP A 158 -13.00 13.43 -10.90
CA ASP A 158 -13.04 13.17 -12.34
C ASP A 158 -12.26 11.90 -12.70
N HIS A 159 -12.98 10.88 -13.18
CA HIS A 159 -12.44 9.58 -13.59
C HIS A 159 -11.40 9.69 -14.72
N MET A 160 -11.39 10.78 -15.48
CA MET A 160 -10.44 11.00 -16.57
C MET A 160 -9.16 11.69 -16.10
N SER A 161 -9.20 12.31 -14.92
CA SER A 161 -8.04 12.98 -14.30
C SER A 161 -7.20 12.03 -13.42
N VAL A 162 -7.69 10.82 -13.14
CA VAL A 162 -6.97 9.85 -12.32
C VAL A 162 -5.96 9.03 -13.13
N ALA A 163 -4.83 8.72 -12.51
CA ALA A 163 -3.78 7.92 -13.12
C ALA A 163 -3.22 6.91 -12.12
N MET A 164 -2.88 5.73 -12.64
CA MET A 164 -2.29 4.64 -11.87
C MET A 164 -0.77 4.67 -11.98
N GLY A 165 -0.09 4.86 -10.84
CA GLY A 165 1.32 4.52 -10.67
C GLY A 165 1.42 3.12 -10.06
N ILE A 166 2.59 2.49 -10.17
CA ILE A 166 2.81 1.15 -9.60
C ILE A 166 4.13 1.14 -8.85
N LEU A 167 4.08 0.79 -7.56
CA LEU A 167 5.26 0.43 -6.80
C LEU A 167 5.57 -1.05 -7.03
N VAL A 168 6.77 -1.34 -7.53
CA VAL A 168 7.27 -2.71 -7.78
C VAL A 168 8.38 -3.00 -6.78
N HIS A 169 8.24 -4.05 -5.97
CA HIS A 169 9.26 -4.47 -5.01
C HIS A 169 9.28 -6.00 -4.87
N PRO A 170 10.33 -6.61 -4.32
CA PRO A 170 10.35 -8.04 -4.01
C PRO A 170 9.13 -8.46 -3.18
N ASN A 171 8.46 -9.53 -3.61
CA ASN A 171 7.44 -10.16 -2.79
C ASN A 171 8.11 -11.03 -1.74
N PHE A 172 7.80 -10.77 -0.48
CA PHE A 172 8.20 -11.61 0.64
C PHE A 172 7.22 -12.80 0.73
N LYS A 173 7.75 -13.98 1.10
CA LYS A 173 6.97 -15.20 1.33
C LYS A 173 7.47 -15.86 2.61
N GLY A 174 6.57 -16.53 3.32
CA GLY A 174 6.92 -17.31 4.51
C GLY A 174 7.39 -16.44 5.67
N GLU A 175 6.83 -15.24 5.79
CA GLU A 175 7.14 -14.33 6.86
C GLU A 175 6.73 -14.91 8.22
N ARG A 176 7.48 -14.55 9.25
CA ARG A 176 7.18 -14.98 10.62
C ARG A 176 6.02 -14.19 11.20
N ALA A 177 5.94 -12.90 10.85
CA ALA A 177 4.89 -12.01 11.29
C ALA A 177 4.68 -10.87 10.29
N ASN A 178 3.46 -10.32 10.29
CA ASN A 178 3.07 -9.12 9.57
C ASN A 178 2.42 -8.15 10.54
N GLY A 179 2.72 -6.85 10.42
CA GLY A 179 2.30 -5.88 11.42
C GLY A 179 2.01 -4.49 10.86
N VAL A 180 1.21 -3.74 11.61
CA VAL A 180 0.98 -2.31 11.44
C VAL A 180 1.42 -1.62 12.72
N ALA A 181 2.16 -0.53 12.60
CA ALA A 181 2.53 0.31 13.74
C ALA A 181 2.20 1.76 13.43
N VAL A 182 1.67 2.47 14.42
CA VAL A 182 1.41 3.91 14.35
C VAL A 182 2.37 4.60 15.30
N SER A 183 2.99 5.68 14.85
CA SER A 183 3.93 6.49 15.65
C SER A 183 3.23 7.32 16.74
N ASP A 184 2.12 6.83 17.27
CA ASP A 184 1.27 7.38 18.32
C ASP A 184 0.44 6.23 18.93
N ASP A 185 0.00 6.35 20.17
CA ASP A 185 -0.92 5.40 20.80
C ASP A 185 -2.38 5.82 20.53
N ILE A 186 -2.83 5.47 19.32
CA ILE A 186 -4.16 5.83 18.79
C ILE A 186 -5.32 5.12 19.48
N LEU A 187 -5.06 4.14 20.36
CA LEU A 187 -6.11 3.33 20.98
C LEU A 187 -6.19 3.56 22.50
N TYR A 188 -5.08 3.43 23.21
CA TYR A 188 -5.08 3.52 24.68
C TYR A 188 -4.64 4.90 25.18
N GLN A 189 -4.17 5.78 24.30
CA GLN A 189 -3.77 7.15 24.61
C GLN A 189 -2.69 7.20 25.72
N THR A 190 -1.83 6.18 25.74
CA THR A 190 -0.66 6.14 26.62
C THR A 190 0.34 7.17 26.12
N ALA A 191 0.69 8.12 26.97
CA ALA A 191 1.70 9.11 26.63
C ALA A 191 2.99 8.42 26.16
N ALA A 192 3.70 9.06 25.23
CA ALA A 192 5.06 8.67 24.90
C ALA A 192 5.18 7.20 24.41
N SER A 193 4.19 6.73 23.65
CA SER A 193 4.11 5.34 23.19
C SER A 193 3.62 5.25 21.74
N TYR A 194 3.92 4.12 21.10
CA TYR A 194 3.44 3.74 19.78
C TYR A 194 2.45 2.59 19.89
N TYR A 195 1.38 2.62 19.10
CA TYR A 195 0.48 1.48 18.95
C TYR A 195 1.01 0.53 17.88
N VAL A 196 1.15 -0.75 18.22
CA VAL A 196 1.64 -1.81 17.33
C VAL A 196 0.67 -2.98 17.34
N ASN A 197 0.27 -3.42 16.15
CA ASN A 197 -0.61 -4.55 15.96
C ASN A 197 0.07 -5.58 15.04
N THR A 198 0.19 -6.83 15.49
CA THR A 198 0.98 -7.86 14.80
C THR A 198 0.23 -9.19 14.71
N GLN A 199 0.30 -9.84 13.54
CA GLN A 199 -0.29 -11.14 13.27
C GLN A 199 0.77 -12.15 12.77
N VAL A 200 0.53 -13.44 13.05
CA VAL A 200 1.38 -14.54 12.60
C VAL A 200 1.35 -14.67 11.08
N GLY A 201 2.51 -14.88 10.47
CA GLY A 201 2.59 -15.23 9.05
C GLY A 201 2.23 -14.09 8.09
N GLU A 202 1.47 -14.44 7.06
CA GLU A 202 0.97 -13.53 6.02
C GLU A 202 -0.45 -13.02 6.28
N ASP A 203 -1.07 -13.42 7.39
CA ASP A 203 -2.43 -13.01 7.76
C ASP A 203 -2.51 -11.48 7.93
N LEU A 204 -3.64 -10.92 7.51
CA LEU A 204 -3.81 -9.47 7.42
C LEU A 204 -4.19 -8.89 8.78
N VAL A 205 -3.54 -7.80 9.17
CA VAL A 205 -3.86 -7.11 10.43
C VAL A 205 -5.16 -6.32 10.34
N THR A 206 -5.40 -5.66 9.20
CA THR A 206 -6.56 -4.77 9.01
C THR A 206 -7.82 -5.50 8.54
N ASN A 207 -7.70 -6.78 8.17
CA ASN A 207 -8.81 -7.64 7.76
C ASN A 207 -8.42 -9.12 7.96
N PRO A 208 -8.22 -9.55 9.22
CA PRO A 208 -7.80 -10.90 9.53
C PRO A 208 -8.87 -11.91 9.10
N ASP A 209 -8.48 -13.17 8.93
CA ASP A 209 -9.45 -14.27 8.91
C ASP A 209 -10.37 -14.17 10.15
N GLU A 210 -11.67 -14.46 10.03
CA GLU A 210 -12.67 -14.20 11.09
C GLU A 210 -12.31 -14.76 12.47
N ALA A 211 -11.48 -15.79 12.54
CA ALA A 211 -11.03 -16.43 13.78
C ALA A 211 -9.66 -15.96 14.29
N SER A 212 -8.96 -15.06 13.58
CA SER A 212 -7.61 -14.62 13.92
C SER A 212 -7.63 -13.33 14.75
N VAL A 213 -7.04 -13.39 15.94
CA VAL A 213 -6.90 -12.26 16.86
C VAL A 213 -5.43 -11.83 16.88
N PRO A 214 -5.10 -10.59 16.49
CA PRO A 214 -3.71 -10.15 16.49
C PRO A 214 -3.25 -9.69 17.88
N GLU A 215 -1.93 -9.68 18.07
CA GLU A 215 -1.27 -9.11 19.24
C GLU A 215 -1.32 -7.58 19.19
N GLU A 216 -1.72 -6.96 20.30
CA GLU A 216 -1.71 -5.50 20.49
C GLU A 216 -0.63 -5.15 21.52
N LEU A 217 0.29 -4.29 21.11
CA LEU A 217 1.44 -3.85 21.88
C LEU A 217 1.45 -2.33 21.95
N VAL A 218 1.53 -1.79 23.16
CA VAL A 218 1.90 -0.40 23.41
C VAL A 218 3.41 -0.39 23.62
N LEU A 219 4.13 0.22 22.67
CA LEU A 219 5.59 0.24 22.60
C LEU A 219 6.07 1.62 23.08
N ALA A 220 6.63 1.70 24.29
CA ALA A 220 7.10 2.98 24.84
C ALA A 220 8.22 3.54 23.95
N TRP A 221 8.25 4.84 23.63
CA TRP A 221 9.25 5.39 22.70
C TRP A 221 10.64 5.65 23.34
N TYR A 222 10.76 5.71 24.69
CA TYR A 222 11.98 6.08 25.42
C TYR A 222 12.64 4.96 26.24
N GLU A 223 11.90 3.93 26.68
CA GLU A 223 12.39 2.88 27.59
C GLU A 223 11.95 1.49 27.12
N GLU A 224 12.85 0.50 27.18
CA GLU A 224 12.56 -0.88 26.76
C GLU A 224 11.60 -1.59 27.73
N ASP A 225 11.70 -1.30 29.02
CA ASP A 225 10.85 -1.90 30.07
C ASP A 225 9.42 -1.30 30.11
N GLY A 226 9.17 -0.25 29.32
CA GLY A 226 7.87 0.40 29.22
C GLY A 226 6.88 -0.31 28.27
N ASP A 227 7.31 -1.37 27.59
CA ASP A 227 6.49 -2.11 26.63
C ASP A 227 5.36 -2.88 27.31
N ARG A 228 4.13 -2.73 26.80
CA ARG A 228 2.94 -3.38 27.36
C ARG A 228 2.19 -4.17 26.31
N VAL A 229 2.15 -5.50 26.46
CA VAL A 229 1.28 -6.36 25.65
C VAL A 229 -0.14 -6.23 26.19
N MET A 230 -1.00 -5.58 25.41
CA MET A 230 -2.39 -5.31 25.77
C MET A 230 -3.31 -6.49 25.42
N ARG A 231 -2.97 -7.20 24.34
CA ARG A 231 -3.63 -8.44 23.92
C ARG A 231 -2.64 -9.37 23.27
N THR A 232 -2.66 -10.66 23.63
CA THR A 232 -1.84 -11.69 22.99
C THR A 232 -2.56 -12.26 21.76
N SER A 233 -1.80 -12.62 20.72
CA SER A 233 -2.36 -13.34 19.56
C SER A 233 -2.87 -14.73 19.96
N ASN A 234 -4.01 -15.14 19.40
CA ASN A 234 -4.53 -16.50 19.55
C ASN A 234 -3.85 -17.53 18.61
N ARG A 235 -2.91 -17.09 17.76
CA ARG A 235 -2.21 -17.94 16.77
C ARG A 235 -0.77 -18.28 17.13
N ASN A 236 -0.25 -17.86 18.29
CA ASN A 236 1.15 -18.09 18.67
C ASN A 236 1.34 -18.65 20.08
N ALA A 237 0.36 -19.42 20.57
CA ALA A 237 0.45 -20.13 21.85
C ALA A 237 0.88 -19.24 23.03
N GLY A 238 0.45 -17.98 23.04
CA GLY A 238 0.78 -17.00 24.10
C GLY A 238 2.20 -16.44 24.05
N ASN A 239 3.05 -16.84 23.11
CA ASN A 239 4.38 -16.27 22.94
C ASN A 239 4.30 -14.88 22.26
N PRO A 240 5.21 -13.95 22.59
CA PRO A 240 5.29 -12.66 21.91
C PRO A 240 5.49 -12.78 20.40
N MET A 241 4.80 -11.95 19.61
CA MET A 241 5.01 -11.84 18.16
C MET A 241 6.38 -11.27 17.80
N LEU A 242 6.79 -10.25 18.56
CA LEU A 242 8.03 -9.53 18.35
C LEU A 242 9.01 -9.82 19.48
N SER A 243 10.22 -10.22 19.12
CA SER A 243 11.35 -10.29 20.06
C SER A 243 11.73 -8.90 20.56
N THR A 244 12.43 -8.83 21.69
CA THR A 244 12.97 -7.57 22.22
C THR A 244 13.81 -6.82 21.19
N VAL A 245 14.62 -7.55 20.39
CA VAL A 245 15.40 -6.96 19.29
C VAL A 245 14.50 -6.27 18.26
N HIS A 246 13.42 -6.94 17.82
CA HIS A 246 12.50 -6.33 16.84
C HIS A 246 11.76 -5.12 17.42
N ARG A 247 11.37 -5.17 18.70
CA ARG A 247 10.72 -4.05 19.40
C ARG A 247 11.65 -2.84 19.46
N ASN A 248 12.93 -3.05 19.78
CA ASN A 248 13.95 -2.00 19.84
C ASN A 248 14.24 -1.39 18.46
N GLU A 249 14.34 -2.22 17.42
CA GLU A 249 14.47 -1.75 16.03
C GLU A 249 13.25 -0.93 15.61
N LEU A 250 12.04 -1.44 15.87
CA LEU A 250 10.78 -0.79 15.51
C LEU A 250 10.64 0.57 16.21
N ARG A 251 10.96 0.65 17.51
CA ARG A 251 10.99 1.90 18.30
C ARG A 251 11.88 2.96 17.65
N LYS A 252 13.13 2.57 17.35
CA LYS A 252 14.12 3.47 16.71
C LYS A 252 13.65 3.92 15.33
N HIS A 253 13.13 3.00 14.52
CA HIS A 253 12.70 3.30 13.17
C HIS A 253 11.44 4.18 13.15
N LEU A 254 10.46 3.93 14.01
CA LEU A 254 9.25 4.76 14.12
C LEU A 254 9.60 6.20 14.47
N GLY A 255 10.46 6.45 15.47
CA GLY A 255 10.88 7.81 15.83
C GLY A 255 11.59 8.53 14.67
N GLN A 256 12.49 7.84 13.98
CA GLN A 256 13.18 8.40 12.81
C GLN A 256 12.21 8.68 11.64
N ILE A 257 11.29 7.76 11.36
CA ILE A 257 10.30 7.88 10.29
C ILE A 257 9.34 9.04 10.59
N HIS A 258 8.82 9.09 11.82
CA HIS A 258 7.93 10.16 12.29
C HIS A 258 8.59 11.53 12.10
N GLY A 259 9.76 11.77 12.69
CA GLY A 259 10.41 13.08 12.61
C GLY A 259 10.78 13.50 11.17
N ARG A 260 11.16 12.54 10.32
CA ARG A 260 11.49 12.82 8.92
C ARG A 260 10.24 13.14 8.08
N PHE A 261 9.15 12.42 8.28
CA PHE A 261 7.89 12.75 7.61
C PHE A 261 7.26 14.02 8.14
N ALA A 262 7.29 14.30 9.45
CA ALA A 262 6.81 15.56 10.03
C ALA A 262 7.44 16.75 9.29
N ARG A 263 8.76 16.71 9.07
CA ARG A 263 9.47 17.71 8.26
C ARG A 263 9.01 17.77 6.79
N LEU A 264 8.76 16.63 6.15
CA LEU A 264 8.27 16.59 4.76
C LEU A 264 6.86 17.20 4.63
N TYR A 265 5.99 16.94 5.61
CA TYR A 265 4.63 17.46 5.69
C TYR A 265 4.55 18.84 6.36
N ARG A 266 5.70 19.45 6.72
CA ARG A 266 5.79 20.75 7.40
C ARG A 266 4.96 20.80 8.69
N ARG A 267 5.01 19.73 9.47
CA ARG A 267 4.41 19.60 10.80
C ARG A 267 5.48 19.65 11.88
N ASP A 268 5.08 20.11 13.06
CA ASP A 268 5.88 19.97 14.26
C ASP A 268 5.97 18.49 14.67
N MET A 269 7.08 18.08 15.28
CA MET A 269 7.27 16.70 15.74
C MET A 269 6.34 16.31 16.89
N GLU A 270 5.76 17.30 17.56
CA GLU A 270 4.83 17.11 18.67
C GLU A 270 3.39 17.45 18.26
N ASP A 271 3.12 17.62 16.95
CA ASP A 271 1.77 17.88 16.44
C ASP A 271 0.85 16.72 16.82
N PRO A 272 -0.15 16.92 17.71
CA PRO A 272 -1.01 15.84 18.19
C PRO A 272 -1.98 15.34 17.12
N GLN A 273 -2.02 15.98 15.96
CA GLN A 273 -2.80 15.57 14.79
C GLN A 273 -1.93 14.95 13.69
N PHE A 274 -0.67 14.60 14.00
CA PHE A 274 0.25 14.00 13.07
C PHE A 274 0.87 12.72 13.62
N ALA A 275 0.62 11.61 12.93
CA ALA A 275 1.34 10.37 13.13
C ALA A 275 1.60 9.70 11.78
N ILE A 276 2.55 8.77 11.76
CA ILE A 276 2.84 7.91 10.62
C ILE A 276 2.44 6.48 10.98
N GLU A 277 1.63 5.89 10.11
CA GLU A 277 1.40 4.46 10.06
C GLU A 277 2.46 3.81 9.17
N ILE A 278 3.04 2.70 9.64
CA ILE A 278 3.89 1.84 8.83
C ILE A 278 3.31 0.43 8.75
N GLU A 279 3.44 -0.19 7.58
CA GLU A 279 3.26 -1.64 7.43
C GLU A 279 4.64 -2.30 7.47
N PHE A 280 4.84 -3.25 8.38
CA PHE A 280 6.10 -3.99 8.50
C PHE A 280 5.88 -5.51 8.45
N LYS A 281 6.97 -6.26 8.28
CA LYS A 281 7.02 -7.73 8.40
C LYS A 281 8.28 -8.16 9.12
N ILE A 282 8.23 -9.32 9.76
CA ILE A 282 9.40 -10.09 10.15
C ILE A 282 9.60 -11.18 9.10
N THR A 283 10.66 -11.10 8.31
CA THR A 283 10.92 -12.05 7.23
C THR A 283 11.23 -13.45 7.77
N LYS A 284 11.22 -14.46 6.87
CA LYS A 284 11.69 -15.82 7.18
C LYS A 284 13.10 -15.84 7.81
N ASP A 285 13.95 -14.90 7.40
CA ASP A 285 15.32 -14.74 7.87
C ASP A 285 15.41 -13.88 9.14
N ASN A 286 14.29 -13.68 9.84
CA ASN A 286 14.17 -12.94 11.10
C ASN A 286 14.64 -11.47 11.01
N ARG A 287 14.29 -10.78 9.92
CA ARG A 287 14.59 -9.35 9.72
C ARG A 287 13.32 -8.52 9.74
N LEU A 288 13.36 -7.38 10.43
CA LEU A 288 12.31 -6.36 10.34
C LEU A 288 12.42 -5.60 9.01
N VAL A 289 11.34 -5.62 8.23
CA VAL A 289 11.22 -4.89 6.95
C VAL A 289 9.97 -4.02 6.96
N ILE A 290 10.12 -2.73 6.65
CA ILE A 290 9.06 -1.74 6.50
C ILE A 290 8.71 -1.62 5.01
N LYS A 291 7.50 -2.02 4.63
CA LYS A 291 7.04 -2.09 3.23
C LYS A 291 6.31 -0.83 2.79
N GLN A 292 5.75 -0.09 3.74
CA GLN A 292 4.94 1.10 3.47
C GLN A 292 5.00 2.04 4.67
N ALA A 293 4.88 3.33 4.41
CA ALA A 293 4.55 4.35 5.39
C ALA A 293 3.51 5.31 4.80
N ARG A 294 2.62 5.84 5.63
CA ARG A 294 1.67 6.91 5.27
C ARG A 294 1.26 7.70 6.50
N PRO A 295 0.82 8.97 6.34
CA PRO A 295 0.15 9.68 7.42
C PRO A 295 -1.03 8.89 7.97
N TRP A 296 -1.14 8.85 9.30
CA TRP A 296 -2.34 8.35 9.97
C TRP A 296 -3.45 9.40 9.83
N VAL A 297 -4.66 8.93 9.51
CA VAL A 297 -5.84 9.78 9.42
C VAL A 297 -6.59 9.66 10.73
N TYR A 298 -6.49 10.68 11.58
CA TYR A 298 -7.32 10.75 12.78
C TYR A 298 -8.79 10.91 12.36
N PRO A 299 -9.72 10.18 13.00
CA PRO A 299 -11.14 10.46 12.85
C PRO A 299 -11.39 11.95 13.14
N ALA A 300 -12.21 12.60 12.32
CA ALA A 300 -12.65 13.94 12.65
C ALA A 300 -13.27 13.88 14.05
N ALA A 301 -12.76 14.68 14.98
CA ALA A 301 -13.37 14.81 16.30
C ALA A 301 -14.86 15.10 16.05
N THR A 302 -15.74 14.20 16.49
CA THR A 302 -17.16 14.50 16.63
C THR A 302 -17.21 15.74 17.52
N ARG A 303 -17.45 16.89 16.88
CA ARG A 303 -17.71 18.15 17.57
C ARG A 303 -18.97 18.04 18.40
#